data_AF-A0A0J6YLW6-F1
#
_entry.id   AF-A0A0J6YLW6-F1
#
_cell.length_a   1.000
_cell.length_b   1.000
_cell.length_c   1.000
_cell.angle_alpha   90.00
_cell.angle_beta   90.00
_cell.angle_gamma   90.00
#
_symmetry.space_group_name_H-M   'P 1'
#
loop_
_entity.id
_entity.type
_entity.pdbx_description
1 polymer ?
#
loop_
_entity_poly.entity_id
_entity_poly.type
_entity_poly.pdbx_seq_one_letter_code
_entity_poly.pdbx_strand_id
1 'polypeptide(L)'
;MQSTLQRYAADPAAGALALFIEHVAVCINDKQTLRPTGRLYEDVAAAGLTDVLDLFHRRLDDTEHAIYEVRRVAKVRGTGTRPVIARSVRLLDRGSRAEMAAALLGMPGQLHTGNDGIARSIALRRGETPPWAERFYVACPAVVADKARPHFERWFAEVAAGDVALF
;
A
#
# COMPACT_ATOMS: atom_id res chain seq x y z
N MET A 1 -2.27 -33.05 -2.79
CA MET A 1 -2.16 -31.70 -2.21
C MET A 1 -3.08 -30.78 -2.99
N GLN A 2 -4.11 -30.19 -2.36
CA GLN A 2 -5.09 -29.33 -3.03
C GLN A 2 -4.47 -27.95 -3.31
N SER A 3 -4.67 -27.41 -4.52
CA SER A 3 -4.14 -26.09 -4.90
C SER A 3 -4.81 -24.98 -4.09
N THR A 4 -4.17 -23.82 -3.96
CA THR A 4 -4.74 -22.66 -3.24
C THR A 4 -6.10 -22.26 -3.79
N LEU A 5 -6.26 -22.23 -5.12
CA LEU A 5 -7.53 -21.88 -5.77
C LEU A 5 -8.61 -22.94 -5.52
N GLN A 6 -8.25 -24.22 -5.49
CA GLN A 6 -9.20 -25.28 -5.11
C GLN A 6 -9.66 -25.12 -3.66
N ARG A 7 -8.80 -24.64 -2.74
CA ARG A 7 -9.21 -24.33 -1.37
C ARG A 7 -10.16 -23.14 -1.33
N TYR A 8 -9.91 -22.09 -2.12
CA TYR A 8 -10.81 -20.94 -2.20
C TYR A 8 -12.15 -21.26 -2.88
N ALA A 9 -12.17 -22.20 -3.82
CA ALA A 9 -13.43 -22.70 -4.38
C ALA A 9 -14.26 -23.46 -3.31
N ALA A 10 -13.59 -24.20 -2.41
CA ALA A 10 -14.25 -24.92 -1.32
C ALA A 10 -14.63 -24.02 -0.13
N ASP A 11 -13.86 -22.96 0.10
CA ASP A 11 -14.08 -21.94 1.14
C ASP A 11 -13.88 -20.53 0.56
N PRO A 12 -14.93 -19.94 -0.04
CA PRO A 12 -14.84 -18.62 -0.64
C PRO A 12 -14.47 -17.50 0.34
N ALA A 13 -14.82 -17.64 1.62
CA ALA A 13 -14.52 -16.64 2.64
C ALA A 13 -13.01 -16.55 2.91
N ALA A 14 -12.30 -17.67 2.91
CA ALA A 14 -10.84 -17.66 3.01
C ALA A 14 -10.17 -16.98 1.82
N GLY A 15 -10.70 -17.19 0.60
CA GLY A 15 -10.24 -16.49 -0.60
C GLY A 15 -10.44 -14.98 -0.50
N ALA A 16 -11.64 -14.56 -0.06
CA ALA A 16 -11.99 -13.15 0.07
C ALA A 16 -11.12 -12.44 1.12
N LEU A 17 -10.83 -13.12 2.24
CA LEU A 17 -9.91 -12.61 3.25
C LEU A 17 -8.48 -12.46 2.70
N ALA A 18 -8.00 -13.41 1.91
CA ALA A 18 -6.68 -13.31 1.29
C ALA A 18 -6.59 -12.13 0.31
N LEU A 19 -7.62 -11.92 -0.53
CA LEU A 19 -7.71 -10.75 -1.40
C LEU A 19 -7.74 -9.45 -0.61
N PHE A 20 -8.49 -9.41 0.50
CA PHE A 20 -8.55 -8.24 1.38
C PHE A 20 -7.19 -7.89 1.98
N ILE A 21 -6.45 -8.90 2.47
CA ILE A 21 -5.10 -8.71 3.02
C ILE A 21 -4.14 -8.20 1.94
N GLU A 22 -4.18 -8.78 0.74
CA GLU A 22 -3.36 -8.31 -0.37
C GLU A 22 -3.72 -6.87 -0.74
N HIS A 23 -5.00 -6.55 -0.89
CA HIS A 23 -5.48 -5.21 -1.23
C HIS A 23 -4.96 -4.15 -0.24
N VAL A 24 -5.11 -4.38 1.07
CA VAL A 24 -4.60 -3.46 2.10
C VAL A 24 -3.08 -3.31 2.02
N ALA A 25 -2.36 -4.43 1.83
CA ALA A 25 -0.92 -4.41 1.68
C ALA A 25 -0.47 -3.61 0.44
N VAL A 26 -1.20 -3.73 -0.66
CA VAL A 26 -0.94 -3.01 -1.91
C VAL A 26 -1.20 -1.52 -1.76
N CYS A 27 -2.29 -1.10 -1.10
CA CYS A 27 -2.55 0.32 -0.86
C CYS A 27 -1.34 1.03 -0.22
N ILE A 28 -0.77 0.41 0.83
CA ILE A 28 0.43 0.92 1.53
C ILE A 28 1.72 0.64 0.75
N ASN A 29 1.74 -0.40 -0.10
CA ASN A 29 2.88 -0.76 -0.92
C ASN A 29 2.52 -1.40 -2.26
N ASP A 30 2.59 -0.59 -3.31
CA ASP A 30 2.43 -0.97 -4.72
C ASP A 30 3.18 -2.26 -5.12
N LYS A 31 4.34 -2.53 -4.52
CA LYS A 31 5.14 -3.73 -4.80
C LYS A 31 4.84 -4.95 -3.93
N GLN A 32 4.01 -4.82 -2.90
CA GLN A 32 3.71 -5.94 -2.00
C GLN A 32 2.63 -6.82 -2.63
N THR A 33 2.86 -8.13 -2.65
CA THR A 33 1.95 -9.13 -3.21
C THR A 33 2.07 -10.41 -2.37
N LEU A 34 1.01 -11.22 -2.29
CA LEU A 34 1.06 -12.56 -1.68
C LEU A 34 1.69 -13.59 -2.62
N ARG A 35 1.95 -13.20 -3.88
CA ARG A 35 2.54 -14.06 -4.90
C ARG A 35 3.97 -13.66 -5.26
N PRO A 36 4.80 -14.61 -5.72
CA PRO A 36 6.11 -14.26 -6.31
C PRO A 36 5.98 -13.39 -7.56
N THR A 37 4.92 -13.58 -8.35
CA THR A 37 4.60 -12.84 -9.57
C THR A 37 3.09 -12.62 -9.68
N GLY A 38 2.68 -11.50 -10.28
CA GLY A 38 1.28 -11.14 -10.47
C GLY A 38 0.52 -10.84 -9.16
N ARG A 39 -0.81 -10.81 -9.26
CA ARG A 39 -1.74 -10.61 -8.14
C ARG A 39 -2.55 -11.86 -7.85
N LEU A 40 -2.94 -12.04 -6.60
CA LEU A 40 -3.90 -13.10 -6.26
C LEU A 40 -5.28 -12.82 -6.87
N TYR A 41 -5.66 -11.54 -6.95
CA TYR A 41 -6.90 -11.12 -7.59
C TYR A 41 -7.00 -11.62 -9.05
N GLU A 42 -5.91 -11.50 -9.81
CA GLU A 42 -5.85 -11.94 -11.21
C GLU A 42 -6.07 -13.45 -11.33
N ASP A 43 -5.44 -14.25 -10.47
CA ASP A 43 -5.62 -15.70 -10.46
C ASP A 43 -7.06 -16.10 -10.10
N VAL A 44 -7.66 -15.46 -9.09
CA VAL A 44 -9.04 -15.73 -8.65
C VAL A 44 -10.03 -15.34 -9.74
N ALA A 45 -9.82 -14.20 -10.40
CA ALA A 45 -10.65 -13.75 -11.51
C ALA A 45 -10.52 -14.67 -12.74
N ALA A 46 -9.29 -15.05 -13.12
CA ALA A 46 -9.05 -15.96 -14.23
C ALA A 46 -9.63 -17.36 -13.99
N ALA A 47 -9.70 -17.81 -12.74
CA ALA A 47 -10.33 -19.06 -12.36
C ALA A 47 -11.86 -19.00 -12.24
N GLY A 48 -12.48 -17.83 -12.44
CA GLY A 48 -13.94 -17.67 -12.40
C GLY A 48 -14.55 -17.88 -11.02
N LEU A 49 -13.80 -17.66 -9.93
CA LEU A 49 -14.29 -17.84 -8.55
C LEU A 49 -15.13 -16.63 -8.10
N THR A 50 -16.31 -16.46 -8.70
CA THR A 50 -17.18 -15.29 -8.48
C THR A 50 -17.57 -15.08 -7.02
N ASP A 51 -17.87 -16.16 -6.29
CA ASP A 51 -18.26 -16.07 -4.86
C ASP A 51 -17.15 -15.44 -4.00
N VAL A 52 -15.89 -15.73 -4.33
CA VAL A 52 -14.72 -15.13 -3.66
C VAL A 52 -14.66 -13.63 -3.94
N LEU A 53 -14.87 -13.23 -5.20
CA LEU A 53 -14.84 -11.82 -5.61
C LEU A 53 -16.00 -11.03 -4.98
N ASP A 54 -17.19 -11.61 -4.94
CA ASP A 54 -18.38 -10.98 -4.35
C ASP A 54 -18.22 -10.79 -2.83
N LEU A 55 -17.66 -11.78 -2.13
CA LEU A 55 -17.34 -11.66 -0.72
C LEU A 55 -16.23 -10.63 -0.47
N PHE A 56 -15.23 -10.57 -1.34
CA PHE A 56 -14.16 -9.58 -1.26
C PHE A 56 -14.68 -8.15 -1.45
N HIS A 57 -15.50 -7.91 -2.48
CA HIS A 57 -16.08 -6.60 -2.74
C HIS A 57 -17.03 -6.16 -1.62
N ARG A 58 -17.94 -7.05 -1.16
CA ARG A 58 -18.77 -6.77 0.02
C ARG A 58 -17.93 -6.40 1.23
N ARG A 59 -16.85 -7.15 1.49
CA ARG A 59 -15.93 -6.82 2.58
C ARG A 59 -15.29 -5.44 2.44
N LEU A 60 -14.93 -5.02 1.22
CA LEU A 60 -14.41 -3.67 0.99
C LEU A 60 -15.45 -2.58 1.25
N ASP A 61 -16.72 -2.84 0.93
CA ASP A 61 -17.81 -1.88 1.10
C ASP A 61 -18.27 -1.77 2.56
N ASP A 62 -18.29 -2.90 3.28
CA ASP A 62 -18.71 -2.99 4.68
C ASP A 62 -17.64 -2.53 5.68
N THR A 63 -16.38 -2.50 5.26
CA THR A 63 -15.28 -2.05 6.12
C THR A 63 -15.18 -0.53 6.09
N GLU A 64 -14.98 0.12 7.24
CA GLU A 64 -14.61 1.53 7.29
C GLU A 64 -13.28 1.77 6.54
N HIS A 65 -13.18 2.87 5.78
CA HIS A 65 -11.95 3.27 5.10
C HIS A 65 -11.29 4.43 5.84
N ALA A 66 -10.01 4.63 5.54
CA ALA A 66 -9.22 5.74 6.05
C ALA A 66 -8.38 6.35 4.94
N ILE A 67 -8.09 7.65 5.10
CA ILE A 67 -6.97 8.29 4.42
C ILE A 67 -5.71 8.01 5.23
N TYR A 68 -4.70 7.45 4.56
CA TYR A 68 -3.36 7.30 5.12
C TYR A 68 -2.37 8.22 4.43
N GLU A 69 -1.52 8.88 5.22
CA GLU A 69 -0.21 9.34 4.74
C GLU A 69 0.78 8.18 4.81
N VAL A 70 1.41 7.86 3.69
CA VAL A 70 2.50 6.90 3.61
C VAL A 70 3.77 7.63 3.18
N ARG A 71 4.79 7.53 4.01
CA ARG A 71 6.13 8.07 3.76
C ARG A 71 7.16 6.96 3.76
N ARG A 72 8.14 7.06 2.86
CA ARG A 72 9.28 6.13 2.82
C ARG A 72 10.57 6.90 2.58
N VAL A 73 11.65 6.34 3.08
CA VAL A 73 12.99 6.87 2.85
C VAL A 73 13.98 5.74 2.68
N ALA A 74 14.85 5.85 1.67
CA ALA A 74 16.03 5.03 1.53
C ALA A 74 17.26 5.88 1.87
N LYS A 75 17.94 5.52 2.95
CA LYS A 75 19.16 6.19 3.40
C LYS A 75 20.38 5.33 3.10
N VAL A 76 21.39 5.93 2.49
CA VAL A 76 22.71 5.32 2.26
C VAL A 76 23.62 5.68 3.44
N ARG A 77 24.44 4.74 3.92
CA ARG A 77 25.36 4.94 5.07
C ARG A 77 26.84 4.98 4.66
N GLY A 78 27.12 5.05 3.35
CA GLY A 78 28.45 4.96 2.79
C GLY A 78 28.45 4.28 1.42
N THR A 79 29.50 4.53 0.63
CA THR A 79 29.66 3.98 -0.72
C THR A 79 29.66 2.45 -0.69
N GLY A 80 28.87 1.82 -1.57
CA GLY A 80 28.77 0.36 -1.67
C GLY A 80 27.90 -0.32 -0.61
N THR A 81 27.32 0.43 0.33
CA THR A 81 26.42 -0.14 1.36
C THR A 81 24.99 -0.30 0.84
N ARG A 82 24.32 -1.38 1.25
CA ARG A 82 22.90 -1.54 0.95
C ARG A 82 22.10 -0.45 1.67
N PRO A 83 21.21 0.29 0.96
CA PRO A 83 20.41 1.33 1.58
C PRO A 83 19.50 0.76 2.67
N VAL A 84 19.34 1.51 3.75
CA VAL A 84 18.33 1.20 4.76
C VAL A 84 17.03 1.86 4.34
N ILE A 85 16.01 1.04 4.10
CA ILE A 85 14.66 1.51 3.77
C ILE A 85 13.81 1.54 5.03
N ALA A 86 13.17 2.68 5.27
CA ALA A 86 12.24 2.88 6.36
C ALA A 86 10.90 3.40 5.84
N ARG A 87 9.83 3.16 6.61
CA ARG A 87 8.49 3.67 6.32
C ARG A 87 7.84 4.28 7.55
N SER A 88 6.96 5.24 7.29
CA SER A 88 5.98 5.78 8.22
C SER A 88 4.59 5.66 7.58
N VAL A 89 3.63 5.19 8.35
CA VAL A 89 2.21 5.16 7.98
C VAL A 89 1.46 5.91 9.08
N ARG A 90 0.63 6.86 8.68
CA ARG A 90 -0.20 7.65 9.59
C ARG A 90 -1.62 7.73 9.07
N LEU A 91 -2.59 7.40 9.90
CA LEU A 91 -3.99 7.64 9.63
C LEU A 91 -4.32 9.13 9.81
N LEU A 92 -5.00 9.71 8.83
CA LEU A 92 -5.38 11.13 8.85
C LEU A 92 -6.88 11.34 9.07
N ASP A 93 -7.70 10.46 8.50
CA ASP A 93 -9.15 10.57 8.56
C ASP A 93 -9.81 9.20 8.35
N ARG A 94 -11.10 9.06 8.70
CA ARG A 94 -11.91 7.85 8.58
C ARG A 94 -13.30 8.16 8.04
N GLY A 95 -13.89 7.20 7.35
CA GLY A 95 -15.26 7.28 6.86
C GLY A 95 -15.63 6.09 5.98
N SER A 96 -16.73 6.21 5.25
CA SER A 96 -17.09 5.23 4.23
C SER A 96 -16.06 5.18 3.11
N ARG A 97 -16.06 4.09 2.35
CA ARG A 97 -15.23 3.92 1.14
C ARG A 97 -15.39 5.09 0.17
N ALA A 98 -16.62 5.56 -0.05
CA ALA A 98 -16.91 6.65 -0.98
C ALA A 98 -16.39 8.01 -0.46
N GLU A 99 -16.59 8.30 0.82
CA GLU A 99 -16.10 9.53 1.45
C GLU A 99 -14.56 9.61 1.39
N MET A 100 -13.88 8.51 1.72
CA MET A 100 -12.41 8.49 1.68
C MET A 100 -11.88 8.54 0.24
N ALA A 101 -12.56 7.91 -0.72
CA ALA A 101 -12.21 8.05 -2.14
C ALA A 101 -12.34 9.51 -2.62
N ALA A 102 -13.39 10.23 -2.18
CA ALA A 102 -13.56 11.65 -2.48
C ALA A 102 -12.51 12.52 -1.75
N ALA A 103 -12.24 12.23 -0.47
CA ALA A 103 -11.24 12.96 0.33
C ALA A 103 -9.83 12.85 -0.27
N LEU A 104 -9.50 11.71 -0.89
CA LEU A 104 -8.22 11.51 -1.56
C LEU A 104 -7.96 12.53 -2.68
N LEU A 105 -9.01 13.01 -3.35
CA LEU A 105 -8.91 14.00 -4.43
C LEU A 105 -8.42 15.37 -3.92
N GLY A 106 -8.65 15.67 -2.64
CA GLY A 106 -8.17 16.88 -1.98
C GLY A 106 -6.78 16.75 -1.34
N MET A 107 -6.18 15.56 -1.33
CA MET A 107 -4.88 15.34 -0.70
C MET A 107 -3.74 15.96 -1.53
N PRO A 108 -2.69 16.52 -0.88
CA PRO A 108 -1.57 17.12 -1.59
C PRO A 108 -0.90 16.15 -2.57
N GLY A 109 -0.52 16.65 -3.75
CA GLY A 109 0.19 15.87 -4.76
C GLY A 109 -0.59 15.69 -6.05
N GLN A 110 -0.07 14.82 -6.92
CA GLN A 110 -0.72 14.46 -8.18
C GLN A 110 -1.38 13.09 -8.03
N LEU A 111 -2.67 13.01 -8.36
CA LEU A 111 -3.38 11.75 -8.39
C LEU A 111 -2.78 10.83 -9.47
N HIS A 112 -2.45 9.60 -9.07
CA HIS A 112 -1.94 8.56 -9.94
C HIS A 112 -2.59 7.23 -9.59
N THR A 113 -3.18 6.57 -10.58
CA THR A 113 -3.66 5.19 -10.47
C THR A 113 -2.58 4.27 -11.02
N GLY A 114 -2.03 3.43 -10.16
CA GLY A 114 -1.04 2.44 -10.57
C GLY A 114 -1.66 1.31 -11.38
N ASN A 115 -0.82 0.42 -11.91
CA ASN A 115 -1.28 -0.80 -12.58
C ASN A 115 -2.04 -1.76 -11.64
N ASP A 116 -1.98 -1.52 -10.33
CA ASP A 116 -2.77 -2.20 -9.32
C ASP A 116 -4.22 -1.67 -9.18
N GLY A 117 -4.60 -0.66 -9.98
CA GLY A 117 -5.92 -0.05 -9.94
C GLY A 117 -6.17 0.83 -8.71
N ILE A 118 -5.17 1.05 -7.86
CA ILE A 118 -5.31 1.84 -6.63
C ILE A 118 -4.80 3.26 -6.88
N ALA A 119 -5.72 4.22 -6.71
CA ALA A 119 -5.42 5.64 -6.79
C ALA A 119 -4.61 6.08 -5.55
N ARG A 120 -3.57 6.89 -5.78
CA ARG A 120 -2.73 7.50 -4.75
C ARG A 120 -2.46 8.96 -5.13
N SER A 121 -2.53 9.87 -4.17
CA SER A 121 -2.07 11.25 -4.39
C SER A 121 -0.58 11.33 -4.07
N ILE A 122 0.27 11.50 -5.08
CA ILE A 122 1.74 11.45 -4.96
C ILE A 122 2.27 12.87 -4.69
N ALA A 123 2.67 13.13 -3.44
CA ALA A 123 3.18 14.43 -2.99
C ALA A 123 4.70 14.58 -3.09
N LEU A 124 5.43 13.46 -3.04
CA LEU A 124 6.87 13.40 -3.29
C LEU A 124 7.17 12.06 -3.97
N ARG A 125 7.63 12.12 -5.21
CA ARG A 125 8.02 10.93 -5.98
C ARG A 125 9.44 10.52 -5.63
N ARG A 126 9.68 9.23 -5.35
CA ARG A 126 11.04 8.72 -5.16
C ARG A 126 11.86 8.79 -6.45
N GLY A 127 13.16 9.02 -6.30
CA GLY A 127 14.15 8.81 -7.35
C GLY A 127 14.38 7.33 -7.66
N GLU A 128 15.09 7.06 -8.74
CA GLU A 128 15.41 5.69 -9.19
C GLU A 128 16.46 5.02 -8.32
N THR A 129 17.43 5.79 -7.83
CA THR A 129 18.54 5.31 -7.00
C THR A 129 18.52 6.00 -5.62
N PRO A 130 18.84 5.27 -4.54
CA PRO A 130 19.03 5.88 -3.23
C PRO A 130 20.19 6.89 -3.26
N PRO A 131 20.15 7.94 -2.41
CA PRO A 131 19.11 8.22 -1.42
C PRO A 131 17.84 8.80 -2.06
N TRP A 132 16.68 8.39 -1.54
CA TRP A 132 15.39 8.92 -1.99
C TRP A 132 14.37 8.96 -0.86
N ALA A 133 13.42 9.87 -0.98
CA ALA A 133 12.24 9.96 -0.15
C ALA A 133 10.98 9.87 -1.01
N GLU A 134 9.90 9.35 -0.44
CA GLU A 134 8.59 9.18 -1.07
C GLU A 134 7.50 9.61 -0.09
N ARG A 135 6.50 10.34 -0.57
CA ARG A 135 5.29 10.66 0.20
C ARG A 135 4.09 10.55 -0.71
N PHE A 136 3.09 9.79 -0.28
CA PHE A 136 1.80 9.74 -0.95
C PHE A 136 0.67 9.55 0.05
N TYR A 137 -0.54 9.82 -0.41
CA TYR A 137 -1.78 9.57 0.30
C TYR A 137 -2.59 8.51 -0.42
N VAL A 138 -3.33 7.70 0.33
CA VAL A 138 -4.16 6.61 -0.23
C VAL A 138 -5.41 6.41 0.63
N ALA A 139 -6.54 6.17 -0.03
CA ALA A 139 -7.76 5.67 0.61
C ALA A 139 -7.70 4.14 0.67
N CYS A 140 -7.89 3.55 1.85
CA CYS A 140 -7.73 2.12 2.09
C CYS A 140 -8.59 1.69 3.28
N PRO A 141 -8.99 0.40 3.39
CA PRO A 141 -9.60 -0.10 4.62
C PRO A 141 -8.85 0.31 5.90
N ALA A 142 -9.59 0.72 6.92
CA ALA A 142 -9.09 1.41 8.11
C ALA A 142 -8.50 0.48 9.19
N VAL A 143 -7.76 -0.54 8.74
CA VAL A 143 -7.25 -1.66 9.55
C VAL A 143 -5.74 -1.59 9.81
N VAL A 144 -5.05 -0.56 9.30
CA VAL A 144 -3.60 -0.40 9.46
C VAL A 144 -3.34 0.59 10.59
N ALA A 145 -2.59 0.16 11.61
CA ALA A 145 -2.17 1.04 12.70
C ALA A 145 -1.05 1.97 12.25
N ASP A 146 -0.98 3.14 12.89
CA ASP A 146 0.15 4.05 12.76
C ASP A 146 1.45 3.31 13.07
N LYS A 147 2.44 3.51 12.21
CA LYS A 147 3.73 2.81 12.33
C LYS A 147 4.85 3.65 11.76
N ALA A 148 5.79 4.01 12.62
CA ALA A 148 7.07 4.57 12.23
C ALA A 148 8.18 3.95 13.10
N ARG A 149 9.38 3.83 12.52
CA ARG A 149 10.57 3.48 13.30
C ARG A 149 11.11 4.69 14.06
N PRO A 150 11.92 4.49 15.11
CA PRO A 150 12.71 5.56 15.70
C PRO A 150 13.54 6.30 14.65
N HIS A 151 13.64 7.62 14.79
CA HIS A 151 14.38 8.55 13.92
C HIS A 151 13.87 8.68 12.48
N PHE A 152 12.68 8.15 12.16
CA PHE A 152 12.11 8.26 10.80
C PHE A 152 12.04 9.71 10.32
N GLU A 153 11.48 10.61 11.13
CA GLU A 153 11.28 12.02 10.77
C GLU A 153 12.59 12.71 10.39
N ARG A 154 13.65 12.48 11.18
CA ARG A 154 14.99 13.00 10.90
C ARG A 154 15.52 12.49 9.55
N TRP A 155 15.45 11.17 9.31
CA TRP A 155 15.96 10.60 8.06
C TRP A 155 15.17 11.08 6.84
N PHE A 156 13.86 11.20 7.00
CA PHE A 156 12.99 11.69 5.94
C PHE A 156 13.32 13.15 5.60
N ALA A 157 13.47 14.01 6.60
CA ALA A 157 13.84 15.41 6.40
C ALA A 157 15.21 15.57 5.72
N GLU A 158 16.24 14.87 6.20
CA GLU A 158 17.59 14.88 5.59
C GLU A 158 17.54 14.54 4.09
N VAL A 159 16.85 13.44 3.73
CA VAL A 159 16.80 12.98 2.34
C VAL A 159 15.84 13.82 1.48
N ALA A 160 14.72 14.28 2.03
CA ALA A 160 13.75 15.10 1.30
C ALA A 160 14.26 16.54 1.04
N ALA A 161 15.11 17.07 1.92
CA ALA A 161 15.75 18.38 1.73
C ALA A 161 16.96 18.33 0.79
N GLY A 162 17.47 17.13 0.44
CA GLY A 162 18.72 16.97 -0.30
C GLY A 162 19.98 17.07 0.57
N ASP A 163 19.83 17.24 1.89
CA ASP A 163 20.92 17.28 2.87
C ASP A 163 21.41 15.87 3.21
N VAL A 164 22.11 15.25 2.26
CA VAL A 164 22.79 13.97 2.49
C VAL A 164 24.23 14.26 2.86
N ALA A 165 24.46 14.64 4.13
CA ALA A 165 25.79 14.59 4.70
C ALA A 165 26.24 13.12 4.70
N LEU A 166 27.18 12.79 3.81
CA LEU A 166 27.89 11.51 3.78
C LEU A 166 28.67 11.39 5.10
N PHE A 167 28.17 10.57 6.02
CA PHE A 167 28.92 10.09 7.18
C PHE A 167 29.30 8.64 6.96
#